data_AF-A0A7S3T0A6-F1
#
_entry.id   AF-A0A7S3T0A6-F1
#
_cell.length_a   1.000
_cell.length_b   1.000
_cell.length_c   1.000
_cell.angle_alpha   90.00
_cell.angle_beta   90.00
_cell.angle_gamma   90.00
#
_symmetry.space_group_name_H-M   'P 1'
#
loop_
_entity.id
_entity.type
_entity.pdbx_description
1 polymer ?
#
loop_
_entity_poly.entity_id
_entity_poly.type
_entity_poly.pdbx_seq_one_letter_code
_entity_poly.pdbx_strand_id
1 'polypeptide(L)'
;RKLFLASLVLFINIEHGSSKLLRLVVASVVSALFLAALTLARPFKQSDDLFLACIANLLLTCCFMLGTVVKLCESAAYEDMCKTLVGFDSARGASAFVIALTAAMLIISLLVVVLKTASAVRMPTIRLASSGRPPVLELPPECHFHGFISHSWG
;
A
#
# COMPACT_ATOMS: atom_id res chain seq x y z
N ARG A 1 12.44 12.14 -10.30
CA ARG A 1 12.77 10.69 -10.43
C ARG A 1 11.64 9.72 -10.03
N LYS A 2 10.63 10.13 -9.21
CA LYS A 2 9.49 9.26 -8.81
C LYS A 2 8.32 9.19 -9.82
N LEU A 3 8.29 10.04 -10.84
CA LEU A 3 7.20 10.12 -11.83
C LEU A 3 7.32 9.09 -12.97
N PHE A 4 8.49 8.49 -13.17
CA PHE A 4 8.72 7.60 -14.31
C PHE A 4 7.97 6.27 -14.18
N LEU A 5 7.87 5.70 -12.97
CA LEU A 5 7.13 4.45 -12.74
C LEU A 5 5.61 4.63 -12.93
N ALA A 6 5.05 5.75 -12.46
CA ALA A 6 3.63 6.04 -12.61
C ALA A 6 3.24 6.28 -14.09
N SER A 7 4.14 6.90 -14.86
CA SER A 7 3.93 7.13 -16.30
C SER A 7 4.04 5.86 -17.14
N LEU A 8 4.86 4.88 -16.73
CA LEU A 8 5.08 3.62 -17.46
C LEU A 8 3.88 2.67 -17.32
N VAL A 9 3.21 2.66 -16.16
CA VAL A 9 1.95 1.94 -15.95
C VAL A 9 0.78 2.56 -16.74
N LEU A 10 0.81 3.88 -16.97
CA LEU A 10 -0.20 4.57 -17.79
C LEU A 10 0.01 4.36 -19.30
N PHE A 11 1.21 3.97 -19.74
CA PHE A 11 1.58 3.86 -21.16
C PHE A 11 1.32 2.48 -21.79
N ILE A 12 0.93 1.46 -21.01
CA ILE A 12 0.68 0.11 -21.53
C ILE A 12 -0.77 0.02 -22.03
N ASN A 13 -0.93 0.45 -23.30
CA ASN A 13 -1.96 0.12 -24.30
C ASN A 13 -3.41 0.62 -24.11
N ILE A 14 -3.73 1.73 -24.79
CA ILE A 14 -5.08 2.28 -24.97
C ILE A 14 -5.81 1.74 -26.22
N GLU A 15 -5.14 1.12 -27.19
CA GLU A 15 -5.78 0.96 -28.52
C GLU A 15 -6.44 -0.38 -28.85
N HIS A 16 -6.19 -1.51 -28.17
CA HIS A 16 -6.75 -2.80 -28.61
C HIS A 16 -7.37 -3.58 -27.45
N GLY A 17 -8.65 -3.94 -27.56
CA GLY A 17 -9.53 -4.42 -26.48
C GLY A 17 -9.06 -5.59 -25.59
N SER A 18 -7.97 -6.28 -25.95
CA SER A 18 -7.24 -7.25 -25.11
C SER A 18 -6.41 -6.58 -23.98
N SER A 19 -6.21 -5.26 -24.07
CA SER A 19 -5.32 -4.49 -23.18
C SER A 19 -5.84 -4.32 -21.75
N LYS A 20 -7.14 -4.48 -21.49
CA LYS A 20 -7.73 -4.22 -20.17
C LYS A 20 -7.32 -5.26 -19.13
N LEU A 21 -7.35 -6.55 -19.47
CA LEU A 21 -6.89 -7.63 -18.58
C LEU A 21 -5.37 -7.60 -18.41
N LEU A 22 -4.64 -7.44 -19.51
CA LEU A 22 -3.18 -7.33 -19.49
C LEU A 22 -2.72 -6.18 -18.57
N ARG A 23 -3.41 -5.04 -18.59
CA ARG A 23 -3.09 -3.91 -17.71
C ARG A 23 -3.23 -4.23 -16.23
N LEU A 24 -4.28 -4.97 -15.84
CA LEU A 24 -4.45 -5.37 -14.43
C LEU A 24 -3.39 -6.39 -14.00
N VAL A 25 -3.02 -7.32 -14.87
CA VAL A 25 -1.96 -8.31 -14.59
C VAL A 25 -0.59 -7.63 -14.48
N VAL A 26 -0.27 -6.69 -15.38
CA VAL A 26 0.99 -5.93 -15.28
C VAL A 26 1.01 -5.11 -13.99
N ALA A 27 -0.11 -4.47 -13.63
CA ALA A 27 -0.21 -3.71 -12.40
C ALA A 27 -0.01 -4.59 -11.15
N SER A 28 -0.59 -5.80 -11.11
CA SER A 28 -0.39 -6.73 -9.99
C SER A 28 1.06 -7.20 -9.89
N VAL A 29 1.71 -7.52 -11.01
CA VAL A 29 3.13 -7.92 -11.05
C VAL A 29 4.04 -6.78 -10.56
N VAL A 30 3.81 -5.56 -11.03
CA VAL A 30 4.62 -4.40 -10.61
C VAL A 30 4.43 -4.12 -9.11
N SER A 31 3.21 -4.17 -8.60
CA SER A 31 2.95 -4.01 -7.16
C SER A 31 3.58 -5.12 -6.32
N ALA A 32 3.56 -6.37 -6.79
CA ALA A 32 4.21 -7.50 -6.12
C ALA A 32 5.74 -7.38 -6.11
N LEU A 33 6.34 -6.98 -7.23
CA LEU A 33 7.78 -6.73 -7.32
C LEU A 33 8.22 -5.57 -6.41
N PHE A 34 7.41 -4.51 -6.34
CA PHE A 34 7.68 -3.40 -5.44
C PHE A 34 7.55 -3.82 -3.96
N LEU A 35 6.56 -4.65 -3.62
CA LEU A 35 6.43 -5.24 -2.29
C LEU A 35 7.67 -6.08 -1.92
N ALA A 36 8.16 -6.93 -2.84
CA ALA A 36 9.36 -7.72 -2.64
C ALA A 36 10.62 -6.82 -2.47
N ALA A 37 10.72 -5.75 -3.24
CA ALA A 37 11.79 -4.77 -3.08
C ALA A 37 11.74 -4.08 -1.72
N LEU A 38 10.55 -3.73 -1.21
CA LEU A 38 10.38 -3.14 0.12
C LEU A 38 10.80 -4.11 1.24
N THR A 39 10.42 -5.39 1.16
CA THR A 39 10.75 -6.39 2.18
C THR A 39 12.24 -6.73 2.20
N LEU A 40 12.91 -6.74 1.04
CA LEU A 40 14.34 -7.01 0.92
C LEU A 40 15.21 -5.80 1.29
N ALA A 41 14.91 -4.62 0.72
CA ALA A 41 15.77 -3.45 0.88
C ALA A 41 15.56 -2.72 2.23
N ARG A 42 14.40 -2.93 2.88
CA ARG A 42 13.97 -2.22 4.11
C ARG A 42 14.41 -0.74 4.14
N PRO A 43 14.03 0.06 3.14
CA PRO A 43 14.62 1.38 2.94
C PRO A 43 14.21 2.41 4.00
N PHE A 44 13.21 2.11 4.84
CA PHE A 44 12.71 3.02 5.86
C PHE A 44 13.42 2.82 7.19
N LYS A 45 13.87 3.92 7.78
CA LYS A 45 14.49 3.96 9.12
C LYS A 45 13.49 3.58 10.22
N GLN A 46 12.21 3.93 10.04
CA GLN A 46 11.13 3.60 10.97
C GLN A 46 10.36 2.37 10.46
N SER A 47 10.24 1.34 11.30
CA SER A 47 9.59 0.07 10.97
C SER A 47 8.10 0.22 10.63
N ASP A 48 7.45 1.22 11.21
CA ASP A 48 6.04 1.53 10.98
C ASP A 48 5.76 2.01 9.56
N ASP A 49 6.66 2.81 8.98
CA ASP A 49 6.52 3.33 7.62
C ASP A 49 6.74 2.21 6.59
N LEU A 50 7.68 1.31 6.88
CA LEU A 50 7.90 0.11 6.06
C LEU A 50 6.66 -0.79 6.07
N PHE A 51 6.08 -1.04 7.25
CA PHE A 51 4.89 -1.87 7.39
C PHE A 51 3.69 -1.26 6.67
N LEU A 52 3.49 0.05 6.79
CA LEU A 52 2.42 0.76 6.09
C LEU A 52 2.58 0.69 4.57
N ALA A 53 3.81 0.89 4.06
CA ALA A 53 4.10 0.78 2.63
C ALA A 53 3.90 -0.66 2.11
N CYS A 54 4.27 -1.66 2.89
CA CYS A 54 4.03 -3.07 2.56
C CYS A 54 2.53 -3.39 2.52
N ILE A 55 1.76 -2.99 3.53
CA ILE A 55 0.31 -3.19 3.55
C ILE A 55 -0.34 -2.49 2.35
N ALA A 56 0.00 -1.24 2.07
CA ALA A 56 -0.58 -0.51 0.94
C ALA A 56 -0.33 -1.22 -0.40
N ASN A 57 0.87 -1.74 -0.62
CA ASN A 57 1.18 -2.48 -1.86
C ASN A 57 0.51 -3.86 -1.90
N LEU A 58 0.35 -4.53 -0.76
CA LEU A 58 -0.40 -5.78 -0.68
C LEU A 58 -1.89 -5.55 -1.01
N LEU A 59 -2.49 -4.50 -0.46
CA LEU A 59 -3.87 -4.10 -0.75
C LEU A 59 -4.06 -3.79 -2.23
N LEU A 60 -3.16 -3.00 -2.83
CA LEU A 60 -3.19 -2.68 -4.27
C LEU A 60 -3.08 -3.94 -5.13
N THR A 61 -2.18 -4.86 -4.78
CA THR A 61 -2.04 -6.14 -5.48
C THR A 61 -3.33 -6.95 -5.40
N CYS A 62 -3.96 -7.02 -4.21
CA CYS A 62 -5.25 -7.68 -4.03
C CYS A 62 -6.34 -7.04 -4.89
N CYS A 63 -6.44 -5.71 -4.92
CA CYS A 63 -7.39 -4.99 -5.77
C CYS A 63 -7.20 -5.29 -7.27
N PHE A 64 -5.96 -5.35 -7.75
CA PHE A 64 -5.68 -5.71 -9.15
C PHE A 64 -6.03 -7.17 -9.45
N MET A 65 -5.78 -8.09 -8.51
CA MET A 65 -6.19 -9.49 -8.66
C MET A 65 -7.72 -9.63 -8.70
N LEU A 66 -8.44 -8.98 -7.78
CA LEU A 66 -9.90 -8.98 -7.76
C LEU A 66 -10.50 -8.35 -9.03
N GLY A 67 -9.93 -7.24 -9.51
CA GLY A 67 -10.35 -6.65 -10.78
C GLY A 67 -10.10 -7.57 -11.99
N THR A 68 -9.05 -8.39 -11.95
CA THR A 68 -8.77 -9.39 -12.99
C THR A 68 -9.84 -10.48 -12.98
N VAL A 69 -10.23 -10.96 -11.79
CA VAL A 69 -11.31 -11.92 -11.60
C VAL A 69 -12.64 -11.41 -12.16
N VAL A 70 -13.02 -10.17 -11.84
CA VAL A 70 -14.26 -9.56 -12.37
C VAL A 70 -14.22 -9.49 -13.90
N LYS A 71 -13.09 -9.06 -14.48
CA LYS A 71 -12.97 -8.93 -15.93
C LYS A 71 -12.96 -10.28 -16.67
N LEU A 72 -12.44 -11.33 -16.06
CA LEU A 72 -12.54 -12.70 -16.57
C LEU A 72 -14.00 -13.18 -16.55
N CYS A 73 -14.75 -12.89 -15.48
CA CYS A 73 -16.14 -13.33 -15.32
C CYS A 73 -17.17 -12.48 -16.09
N GLU A 74 -16.84 -11.23 -16.45
CA GLU A 74 -17.72 -10.35 -17.24
C GLU A 74 -17.65 -10.65 -18.75
N SER A 75 -16.54 -11.23 -19.21
CA SER A 75 -16.34 -11.47 -20.63
C SER A 75 -16.98 -12.77 -21.09
N ALA A 76 -17.93 -12.68 -22.01
CA ALA A 76 -18.61 -13.84 -22.62
C ALA A 76 -17.66 -14.81 -23.36
N ALA A 77 -16.42 -14.40 -23.66
CA ALA A 77 -15.41 -15.27 -24.25
C ALA A 77 -14.74 -16.23 -23.23
N TYR A 78 -14.91 -15.99 -21.92
CA TYR A 78 -14.20 -16.70 -20.84
C TYR A 78 -15.15 -17.26 -19.77
N GLU A 79 -16.43 -17.49 -20.10
CA GLU A 79 -17.46 -17.95 -19.16
C GLU A 79 -17.06 -19.25 -18.44
N ASP A 80 -16.50 -20.22 -19.19
CA ASP A 80 -15.95 -21.48 -18.62
C ASP A 80 -14.70 -21.28 -17.77
N MET A 81 -13.88 -20.26 -18.08
CA MET A 81 -12.69 -19.93 -17.29
C MET A 81 -13.06 -19.33 -15.94
N CYS A 82 -14.13 -18.54 -15.85
CA CYS A 82 -14.63 -18.02 -14.57
C CYS A 82 -15.01 -19.15 -13.61
N LYS A 83 -15.75 -20.16 -14.13
CA LYS A 83 -16.16 -21.32 -13.34
C LYS A 83 -14.98 -22.21 -12.96
N THR A 84 -14.05 -22.46 -13.88
CA THR A 84 -12.91 -23.36 -13.64
C THR A 84 -11.84 -22.74 -12.74
N LEU A 85 -11.59 -21.43 -12.88
CA LEU A 85 -10.50 -20.73 -12.17
C LEU A 85 -10.96 -20.11 -10.83
N VAL A 86 -12.20 -19.62 -10.77
CA VAL A 86 -12.73 -18.89 -9.59
C VAL A 86 -13.80 -19.70 -8.86
N GLY A 87 -14.42 -20.69 -9.50
CA GLY A 87 -15.42 -21.56 -8.87
C GLY A 87 -16.82 -20.95 -8.74
N PHE A 88 -17.09 -19.80 -9.39
CA PHE A 88 -18.41 -19.18 -9.38
C PHE A 88 -19.19 -19.50 -10.66
N ASP A 89 -20.46 -19.89 -10.50
CA ASP A 89 -21.38 -20.17 -11.61
C ASP A 89 -21.95 -18.89 -12.27
N SER A 90 -21.77 -17.71 -11.67
CA SER A 90 -22.29 -16.46 -12.23
C SER A 90 -21.37 -15.27 -11.99
N ALA A 91 -21.29 -14.39 -12.99
CA ALA A 91 -20.59 -13.10 -12.90
C ALA A 91 -21.12 -12.21 -11.77
N ARG A 92 -22.41 -12.34 -11.43
CA ARG A 92 -23.07 -11.61 -10.35
C ARG A 92 -22.59 -12.08 -8.96
N GLY A 93 -22.37 -13.39 -8.79
CA GLY A 93 -21.80 -13.94 -7.56
C GLY A 93 -20.35 -13.52 -7.35
N ALA A 94 -19.52 -13.62 -8.39
CA ALA A 94 -18.12 -13.22 -8.35
C ALA A 94 -17.95 -11.72 -8.05
N SER A 95 -18.75 -10.86 -8.70
CA SER A 95 -18.72 -9.42 -8.45
C SER A 95 -19.22 -9.04 -7.05
N ALA A 96 -20.26 -9.68 -6.53
CA ALA A 96 -20.71 -9.46 -5.15
C ALA A 96 -19.64 -9.84 -4.12
N PHE A 97 -18.95 -10.97 -4.33
CA PHE A 97 -17.84 -11.39 -3.48
C PHE A 97 -16.68 -10.38 -3.52
N VAL A 98 -16.31 -9.91 -4.71
CA VAL A 98 -15.27 -8.88 -4.88
C VAL A 98 -15.64 -7.57 -4.19
N ILE A 99 -16.91 -7.14 -4.28
CA ILE A 99 -17.40 -5.95 -3.60
C ILE A 99 -17.32 -6.12 -2.08
N ALA A 100 -17.73 -7.28 -1.54
CA ALA A 100 -17.65 -7.56 -0.11
C ALA A 100 -16.19 -7.56 0.40
N LEU A 101 -15.28 -8.19 -0.35
CA LEU A 101 -13.84 -8.23 -0.04
C LEU A 101 -13.22 -6.83 -0.09
N THR A 102 -13.49 -6.05 -1.12
CA THR A 102 -12.96 -4.68 -1.22
C THR A 102 -13.50 -3.78 -0.11
N ALA A 103 -14.78 -3.89 0.25
CA ALA A 103 -15.34 -3.18 1.40
C ALA A 103 -14.64 -3.57 2.72
N ALA A 104 -14.41 -4.86 2.95
CA ALA A 104 -13.68 -5.34 4.13
C ALA A 104 -12.24 -4.79 4.17
N MET A 105 -11.54 -4.81 3.04
CA MET A 105 -10.18 -4.28 2.92
C MET A 105 -10.13 -2.77 3.22
N LEU A 106 -11.12 -2.00 2.78
CA LEU A 106 -11.24 -0.58 3.09
C LEU A 106 -11.47 -0.34 4.59
N ILE A 107 -12.36 -1.10 5.22
CA ILE A 107 -12.64 -1.00 6.65
C ILE A 107 -11.39 -1.29 7.47
N ILE A 108 -10.67 -2.36 7.15
CA ILE A 108 -9.42 -2.73 7.84
C ILE A 108 -8.37 -1.63 7.65
N SER A 109 -8.22 -1.11 6.44
CA SER A 109 -7.26 -0.04 6.14
C SER A 109 -7.57 1.22 6.95
N LEU A 110 -8.83 1.62 7.01
CA LEU A 110 -9.28 2.77 7.79
C LEU A 110 -9.01 2.56 9.29
N LEU A 111 -9.31 1.36 9.80
CA LEU A 111 -9.04 1.02 11.19
C LEU A 111 -7.56 1.12 11.53
N VAL A 112 -6.67 0.59 10.69
CA VAL A 112 -5.21 0.69 10.87
C VAL A 112 -4.77 2.16 10.91
N VAL A 113 -5.29 3.00 10.00
CA VAL A 113 -4.97 4.44 9.98
C VAL A 113 -5.45 5.14 11.26
N VAL A 114 -6.68 4.87 11.71
CA VAL A 114 -7.22 5.45 12.95
C VAL A 114 -6.43 5.01 14.18
N LEU A 115 -6.08 3.73 14.28
CA LEU A 115 -5.28 3.21 15.38
C LEU A 115 -3.88 3.83 15.39
N LYS A 116 -3.21 3.89 14.23
CA LYS A 116 -1.88 4.51 14.11
C LYS A 116 -1.91 6.00 14.45
N THR A 117 -2.91 6.75 13.98
CA THR A 117 -3.03 8.18 14.32
C THR A 117 -3.33 8.39 15.80
N ALA A 118 -4.22 7.59 16.39
CA ALA A 118 -4.51 7.64 17.82
C ALA A 118 -3.29 7.28 18.69
N SER A 119 -2.47 6.32 18.25
CA SER A 119 -1.20 5.98 18.90
C SER A 119 -0.16 7.10 18.76
N ALA A 120 -0.06 7.71 17.57
CA ALA A 120 0.87 8.82 17.32
C ALA A 120 0.53 10.06 18.15
N VAL A 121 -0.77 10.37 18.32
CA VAL A 121 -1.23 11.48 19.18
C VAL A 121 -0.97 11.19 20.66
N ARG A 122 -1.01 9.92 21.08
CA ARG A 122 -0.72 9.50 22.46
C ARG A 122 0.76 9.33 22.76
N MET A 123 1.63 9.27 21.75
CA MET A 123 3.07 9.15 21.99
C MET A 123 3.56 10.40 22.75
N PRO A 124 4.24 10.22 23.90
CA PRO A 124 4.74 11.33 24.68
C PRO A 124 5.78 12.11 23.87
N THR A 125 5.51 13.39 23.63
CA THR A 125 6.47 14.28 22.96
C THR A 125 7.50 14.77 23.96
N ILE A 126 8.79 14.60 23.66
CA ILE A 126 9.87 15.15 24.49
C ILE A 126 9.78 16.67 24.40
N ARG A 127 9.59 17.32 25.55
CA ARG A 127 9.59 18.77 25.70
C ARG A 127 10.61 19.17 26.75
N LEU A 128 11.26 20.32 26.54
CA LEU A 128 12.20 20.87 27.52
C LEU A 128 11.45 21.19 28.83
N ALA A 129 11.89 20.62 29.95
CA ALA A 129 11.26 20.84 31.25
C ALA A 129 11.23 22.33 31.66
N SER A 130 12.22 23.13 31.21
CA SER A 130 12.32 24.55 31.53
C SER A 130 11.38 25.46 30.73
N SER A 131 11.03 25.10 29.49
CA SER A 131 10.34 26.01 28.55
C SER A 131 9.14 25.38 27.85
N GLY A 132 8.93 24.08 27.98
CA GLY A 132 7.89 23.33 27.29
C GLY A 132 8.05 23.28 25.76
N ARG A 133 9.14 23.83 25.20
CA ARG A 133 9.39 23.89 23.76
C ARG A 133 9.88 22.53 23.24
N PRO A 134 9.59 22.20 21.97
CA PRO A 134 10.20 21.04 21.32
C PRO A 134 11.73 21.22 21.28
N PRO A 135 12.51 20.13 21.42
CA PRO A 135 13.96 20.20 21.37
C PRO A 135 14.40 20.72 20.00
N VAL A 136 15.24 21.77 20.01
CA VAL A 136 15.86 22.30 18.80
C VAL A 136 16.97 21.32 18.40
N LEU A 137 16.77 20.62 17.28
CA LEU A 137 17.74 19.66 16.73
C LEU A 137 18.82 20.33 15.86
N GLU A 138 18.71 21.64 15.68
CA GLU A 138 19.69 22.45 14.97
C GLU A 138 20.79 22.91 15.92
N LEU A 139 22.05 22.63 15.55
CA LEU A 139 23.20 23.00 16.35
C LEU A 139 23.63 24.42 15.98
N PRO A 140 23.71 25.35 16.94
CA PRO A 140 24.31 26.65 16.70
C PRO A 140 25.78 26.48 16.24
N PRO A 141 26.26 27.30 15.29
CA PRO A 141 27.61 27.18 14.73
C PRO A 141 28.75 27.31 15.77
N GLU A 142 28.45 27.83 16.95
CA GLU A 142 29.38 28.02 18.08
C GLU A 142 29.52 26.76 18.97
N CYS A 143 28.69 25.73 18.79
CA CYS A 143 28.70 24.52 19.62
C CYS A 143 29.26 23.32 18.85
N HIS A 144 30.37 22.75 19.32
CA HIS A 144 31.04 21.62 18.66
C HIS A 144 30.65 20.23 19.22
N PHE A 145 30.07 20.16 20.42
CA PHE A 145 29.71 18.90 21.06
C PHE A 145 28.20 18.75 21.17
N HIS A 146 27.66 17.66 20.60
CA HIS A 146 26.28 17.25 20.81
C HIS A 146 26.21 16.02 21.71
N GLY A 147 25.40 16.09 22.77
CA GLY A 147 25.02 14.90 23.54
C GLY A 147 23.95 14.14 22.76
N PHE A 148 24.31 13.05 22.11
CA PHE A 148 23.34 12.17 21.45
C PHE A 148 22.64 11.32 22.50
N ILE A 149 21.55 11.83 23.08
CA ILE A 149 20.69 11.02 23.98
C ILE A 149 19.78 10.15 23.10
N SER A 150 20.34 9.04 22.63
CA SER A 150 19.59 7.95 22.01
C SER A 150 18.82 7.20 23.11
N HIS A 151 17.65 7.69 23.50
CA HIS A 151 16.75 6.91 24.36
C HIS A 151 15.82 6.06 23.49
N SER A 152 16.05 4.74 23.45
CA SER A 152 15.07 3.77 22.95
C SER A 152 13.99 3.58 24.01
N TRP A 153 12.80 4.13 23.77
CA TRP A 153 11.62 3.72 24.53
C TRP A 153 11.15 2.38 23.96
N GLY A 154 11.28 1.32 24.76
CA GLY A 154 10.65 0.02 24.48
C GLY A 154 9.15 0.07 24.64
#